data_AF-A0AAD1HDZ3-F1
#
_entry.id   AF-A0AAD1HDZ3-F1
#
_cell.length_a   1.000
_cell.length_b   1.000
_cell.length_c   1.000
_cell.angle_alpha   90.00
_cell.angle_beta   90.00
_cell.angle_gamma   90.00
#
_symmetry.space_group_name_H-M   'P 1'
#
loop_
_entity.id
_entity.type
_entity.pdbx_description
1 polymer ?
#
loop_
_entity_poly.entity_id
_entity_poly.type
_entity_poly.pdbx_seq_one_letter_code
_entity_poly.pdbx_strand_id
1 'polypeptide(L)'
;MKRLMGVGISIAAAALLSAAPAQADVDTDFTNLLHTYGIYGQKDYNAWIAKIACKRLHNGLDKDATMSAKFIHDQLVLDSTTEQAWQFLGAALRMYCPDQLPILDQAAAAQQ
;
A
#
# COMPACT_ATOMS: atom_id res chain seq x y z
N MET A 1 70.83 10.59 22.49
CA MET A 1 69.68 11.26 21.86
C MET A 1 68.50 10.30 21.87
N LYS A 2 67.41 10.70 22.54
CA LYS A 2 66.20 9.89 22.77
C LYS A 2 65.16 10.34 21.73
N ARG A 3 64.62 9.44 20.90
CA ARG A 3 63.28 9.59 20.30
C ARG A 3 62.62 8.21 20.21
N LEU A 4 61.57 8.07 21.01
CA LEU A 4 60.60 6.98 21.01
C LEU A 4 59.60 7.22 19.87
N MET A 5 58.80 6.17 19.62
CA MET A 5 57.45 6.15 19.04
C MET A 5 57.33 5.81 17.56
N GLY A 6 56.52 4.76 17.32
CA GLY A 6 55.99 4.42 16.01
C GLY A 6 55.31 3.04 15.97
N VAL A 7 54.40 2.73 16.91
CA VAL A 7 53.43 1.63 16.73
C VAL A 7 52.33 2.16 15.82
N GLY A 8 52.09 1.48 14.69
CA GLY A 8 51.02 1.82 13.76
C GLY A 8 50.42 0.55 13.15
N ILE A 9 49.48 -0.06 13.87
CA ILE A 9 48.59 -1.11 13.38
C ILE A 9 47.60 -0.47 12.42
N SER A 10 47.41 -1.02 11.22
CA SER A 10 46.25 -0.68 10.37
C SER A 10 45.88 -1.87 9.49
N ILE A 11 45.22 -2.87 10.08
CA ILE A 11 44.44 -3.86 9.33
C ILE A 11 43.05 -3.25 9.17
N ALA A 12 42.79 -2.61 8.02
CA ALA A 12 41.45 -2.19 7.65
C ALA A 12 40.80 -3.30 6.82
N ALA A 13 40.28 -4.33 7.50
CA ALA A 13 39.38 -5.30 6.88
C ALA A 13 38.00 -4.61 6.73
N ALA A 14 37.73 -4.10 5.53
CA ALA A 14 36.45 -3.48 5.19
C ALA A 14 35.34 -4.55 5.23
N ALA A 15 34.55 -4.56 6.30
CA ALA A 15 33.33 -5.33 6.39
C ALA A 15 32.27 -4.67 5.50
N LEU A 16 32.17 -5.12 4.25
CA LEU A 16 30.98 -4.87 3.42
C LEU A 16 29.86 -5.77 3.95
N LEU A 17 29.19 -5.32 5.01
CA LEU A 17 27.93 -5.91 5.44
C LEU A 17 26.90 -5.62 4.34
N SER A 18 26.49 -6.69 3.66
CA SER A 18 25.40 -6.66 2.69
C SER A 18 24.13 -6.11 3.36
N ALA A 19 23.70 -4.92 2.95
CA ALA A 19 22.40 -4.39 3.34
C ALA A 19 21.31 -5.30 2.75
N ALA A 20 20.48 -5.88 3.62
CA ALA A 20 19.28 -6.58 3.17
C ALA A 20 18.40 -5.59 2.37
N PRO A 21 17.69 -6.05 1.32
CA PRO A 21 16.81 -5.17 0.57
C PRO A 21 15.80 -4.54 1.53
N ALA A 22 15.70 -3.21 1.50
CA ALA A 22 14.65 -2.50 2.23
C ALA A 22 13.33 -2.91 1.60
N GLN A 23 12.56 -3.76 2.29
CA GLN A 23 11.20 -4.08 1.89
C GLN A 23 10.42 -2.77 1.93
N ALA A 24 9.76 -2.41 0.83
CA ALA A 24 8.94 -1.22 0.77
C ALA A 24 7.82 -1.30 1.83
N ASP A 25 7.40 -0.12 2.33
CA ASP A 25 6.21 -0.08 3.17
C ASP A 25 4.97 -0.47 2.34
N VAL A 26 3.95 -1.00 3.01
CA VAL A 26 2.72 -1.46 2.35
C VAL A 26 2.02 -0.33 1.55
N ASP A 27 2.19 0.93 1.95
CA ASP A 27 1.59 2.08 1.27
C ASP A 27 2.31 2.37 -0.07
N THR A 28 3.60 2.07 -0.14
CA THR A 28 4.42 2.15 -1.35
C THR A 28 4.06 1.03 -2.32
N ASP A 29 3.93 -0.20 -1.83
CA ASP A 29 3.47 -1.34 -2.64
C ASP A 29 2.05 -1.11 -3.16
N PHE A 30 1.16 -0.58 -2.31
CA PHE A 30 -0.20 -0.22 -2.69
C PHE A 30 -0.21 0.81 -3.82
N THR A 31 0.56 1.89 -3.68
CA THR A 31 0.66 2.94 -4.70
C THR A 31 1.24 2.41 -6.01
N ASN A 32 2.26 1.55 -5.95
CA ASN A 32 2.83 0.91 -7.13
C ASN A 32 1.79 0.03 -7.84
N LEU A 33 0.97 -0.72 -7.09
CA LEU A 33 -0.11 -1.51 -7.68
C LEU A 33 -1.17 -0.61 -8.33
N LEU A 34 -1.57 0.49 -7.67
CA LEU A 34 -2.55 1.43 -8.22
C LEU A 34 -2.10 2.02 -9.56
N HIS A 35 -0.80 2.31 -9.72
CA HIS A 35 -0.25 2.77 -10.99
C HIS A 35 -0.44 1.75 -12.12
N THR A 36 -0.44 0.44 -11.83
CA THR A 36 -0.73 -0.60 -12.84
C THR A 36 -2.17 -0.58 -13.34
N TYR A 37 -3.10 -0.03 -12.54
CA TYR A 37 -4.49 0.21 -12.91
C TYR A 37 -4.71 1.59 -13.55
N GLY A 38 -3.64 2.36 -13.76
CA GLY A 38 -3.70 3.74 -14.22
C GLY A 38 -4.30 4.70 -13.18
N ILE A 39 -4.27 4.34 -11.90
CA ILE A 39 -4.76 5.18 -10.80
C ILE A 39 -3.58 5.92 -10.20
N TYR A 40 -3.54 7.24 -10.40
CA TYR A 40 -2.46 8.10 -9.93
C TYR A 40 -2.95 9.00 -8.81
N GLY A 41 -2.08 9.24 -7.82
CA GLY A 41 -2.40 10.07 -6.66
C GLY A 41 -1.24 10.14 -5.68
N GLN A 42 -1.41 10.92 -4.62
CA GLN A 42 -0.40 11.00 -3.55
C GLN A 42 -0.44 9.69 -2.73
N LYS A 43 0.73 9.08 -2.52
CA LYS A 43 0.89 7.77 -1.85
C LYS A 43 0.07 7.66 -0.57
N ASP A 44 0.27 8.61 0.35
CA ASP A 44 -0.33 8.53 1.68
C ASP A 44 -1.84 8.84 1.65
N TYR A 45 -2.29 9.66 0.69
CA TYR A 45 -3.71 9.92 0.46
C TYR A 45 -4.45 8.69 -0.04
N ASN A 46 -3.88 7.99 -1.03
CA ASN A 46 -4.45 6.73 -1.53
C ASN A 46 -4.46 5.66 -0.43
N ALA A 47 -3.36 5.51 0.32
CA ALA A 47 -3.32 4.60 1.46
C ALA A 47 -4.33 4.98 2.55
N TRP A 48 -4.55 6.28 2.79
CA TRP A 48 -5.57 6.77 3.72
C TRP A 48 -6.98 6.42 3.26
N ILE A 49 -7.33 6.62 1.98
CA ILE A 49 -8.63 6.22 1.42
C ILE A 49 -8.86 4.72 1.61
N ALA A 50 -7.85 3.88 1.31
CA ALA A 50 -7.95 2.43 1.49
C ALA A 50 -8.24 2.05 2.95
N LYS A 51 -7.52 2.64 3.90
CA LYS A 51 -7.73 2.42 5.35
C LYS A 51 -9.11 2.91 5.80
N ILE A 52 -9.61 4.03 5.25
CA ILE A 52 -10.96 4.53 5.54
C ILE A 52 -12.03 3.60 4.97
N ALA A 53 -11.88 3.09 3.73
CA ALA A 53 -12.82 2.12 3.16
C ALA A 53 -12.92 0.87 4.04
N CYS A 54 -11.79 0.31 4.48
CA CYS A 54 -11.76 -0.79 5.45
C CYS A 54 -12.49 -0.45 6.76
N LYS A 55 -12.20 0.72 7.33
CA LYS A 55 -12.87 1.17 8.57
C LYS A 55 -14.38 1.35 8.39
N ARG A 56 -14.82 1.85 7.24
CA ARG A 56 -16.24 2.01 6.92
C ARG A 56 -16.95 0.66 6.85
N LEU A 57 -16.32 -0.35 6.24
CA LEU A 57 -16.82 -1.72 6.21
C LEU A 57 -16.90 -2.33 7.61
N HIS A 58 -15.82 -2.27 8.39
CA HIS A 58 -15.80 -2.81 9.77
C HIS A 58 -16.85 -2.17 10.67
N ASN A 59 -17.14 -0.88 10.48
CA ASN A 59 -18.15 -0.17 11.24
C ASN A 59 -19.57 -0.31 10.66
N GLY A 60 -19.73 -1.03 9.54
CA GLY A 60 -20.99 -1.17 8.83
C GLY A 60 -21.56 0.13 8.28
N LEU A 61 -20.71 1.14 8.01
CA LEU A 61 -21.09 2.35 7.28
C LEU A 61 -21.30 2.03 5.80
N ASP A 62 -20.37 1.25 5.22
CA ASP A 62 -20.59 0.60 3.94
C ASP A 62 -21.17 -0.79 4.22
N LYS A 63 -22.35 -1.11 3.68
CA LYS A 63 -22.97 -2.44 3.87
C LYS A 63 -22.49 -3.47 2.85
N ASP A 64 -21.90 -3.03 1.75
CA ASP A 64 -21.48 -3.87 0.64
C ASP A 64 -20.30 -3.24 -0.10
N ALA A 65 -19.75 -4.01 -1.04
CA ALA A 65 -18.64 -3.58 -1.87
C ALA A 65 -19.00 -2.39 -2.78
N THR A 66 -20.26 -2.28 -3.21
CA THR A 66 -20.72 -1.20 -4.10
C THR A 66 -20.64 0.15 -3.41
N MET A 67 -21.03 0.23 -2.13
CA MET A 67 -20.90 1.44 -1.33
C MET A 67 -19.44 1.82 -1.10
N SER A 68 -18.56 0.85 -0.81
CA SER A 68 -17.14 1.13 -0.66
C SER A 68 -16.48 1.56 -1.98
N ALA A 69 -16.84 0.92 -3.11
CA ALA A 69 -16.35 1.31 -4.43
C ALA A 69 -16.85 2.71 -4.80
N LYS A 70 -18.10 3.06 -4.48
CA LYS A 70 -18.61 4.41 -4.65
C LYS A 70 -17.85 5.42 -3.80
N PHE A 71 -17.64 5.14 -2.52
CA PHE A 71 -16.85 6.01 -1.64
C PHE A 71 -15.45 6.26 -2.23
N ILE A 72 -14.76 5.19 -2.67
CA ILE A 72 -13.45 5.31 -3.29
C ILE A 72 -13.52 6.17 -4.55
N HIS A 73 -14.46 5.89 -5.46
CA HIS A 73 -14.66 6.67 -6.68
C HIS A 73 -14.84 8.16 -6.40
N ASP A 74 -15.62 8.51 -5.38
CA ASP A 74 -15.87 9.90 -4.98
C ASP A 74 -14.61 10.59 -4.40
N GLN A 75 -13.53 9.84 -4.08
CA GLN A 75 -12.23 10.38 -3.63
C GLN A 75 -11.17 10.45 -4.74
N LEU A 76 -11.35 9.72 -5.85
CA LEU A 76 -10.40 9.73 -6.94
C LEU A 76 -10.52 11.00 -7.80
N VAL A 77 -9.55 11.21 -8.68
CA VAL A 77 -9.59 12.30 -9.68
C VAL A 77 -10.82 12.16 -10.59
N LEU A 78 -11.36 13.29 -11.05
CA LEU A 78 -12.67 13.39 -11.74
C LEU A 78 -12.83 12.48 -12.97
N ASP A 79 -11.75 12.12 -13.63
CA ASP A 79 -11.70 11.27 -14.83
C ASP A 79 -11.50 9.78 -14.53
N SER A 80 -11.49 9.40 -13.24
CA SER A 80 -11.41 7.99 -12.84
C SER A 80 -12.67 7.22 -13.22
N THR A 81 -12.49 5.95 -13.55
CA THR A 81 -13.58 5.07 -13.97
C THR A 81 -14.14 4.27 -12.81
N THR A 82 -15.37 3.77 -12.97
CA THR A 82 -15.96 2.80 -12.04
C THR A 82 -15.09 1.55 -11.89
N GLU A 83 -14.53 1.04 -13.00
CA GLU A 83 -13.59 -0.10 -12.98
C GLU A 83 -12.38 0.19 -12.08
N GLN A 84 -11.76 1.36 -12.22
CA GLN A 84 -10.63 1.77 -11.38
C GLN A 84 -10.99 1.83 -9.89
N ALA A 85 -12.19 2.30 -9.54
CA ALA A 85 -12.64 2.30 -8.15
C ALA A 85 -12.78 0.87 -7.60
N TRP A 86 -13.25 -0.09 -8.40
CA TRP A 86 -13.32 -1.51 -8.02
C TRP A 86 -11.94 -2.16 -7.92
N GLN A 87 -11.01 -1.84 -8.83
CA GLN A 87 -9.62 -2.32 -8.75
C GLN A 87 -8.92 -1.78 -7.50
N PHE A 88 -9.12 -0.50 -7.20
CA PHE A 88 -8.65 0.12 -5.95
C PHE A 88 -9.25 -0.59 -4.74
N LEU A 89 -10.57 -0.81 -4.71
CA LEU A 89 -11.22 -1.51 -3.60
C LEU A 89 -10.62 -2.90 -3.42
N GLY A 90 -10.48 -3.68 -4.49
CA GLY A 90 -9.89 -5.01 -4.42
C GLY A 90 -8.44 -4.99 -3.91
N ALA A 91 -7.64 -3.99 -4.30
CA ALA A 91 -6.30 -3.80 -3.76
C ALA A 91 -6.33 -3.44 -2.27
N ALA A 92 -7.23 -2.54 -1.87
CA ALA A 92 -7.39 -2.09 -0.49
C ALA A 92 -7.77 -3.25 0.44
N LEU A 93 -8.75 -4.06 0.05
CA LEU A 93 -9.18 -5.23 0.82
C LEU A 93 -8.04 -6.23 0.98
N ARG A 94 -7.29 -6.54 -0.10
CA ARG A 94 -6.17 -7.50 -0.04
C ARG A 94 -5.04 -7.04 0.88
N MET A 95 -4.71 -5.75 0.89
CA MET A 95 -3.54 -5.24 1.60
C MET A 95 -3.83 -4.74 3.02
N TYR A 96 -5.05 -4.23 3.29
CA TYR A 96 -5.35 -3.55 4.55
C TYR A 96 -6.46 -4.21 5.38
N CYS A 97 -7.40 -4.94 4.77
CA CYS A 97 -8.47 -5.65 5.51
C CYS A 97 -8.91 -6.93 4.79
N PRO A 98 -8.04 -7.96 4.75
CA PRO A 98 -8.32 -9.19 4.01
C PRO A 98 -9.50 -9.98 4.56
N ASP A 99 -9.90 -9.74 5.81
CA ASP A 99 -11.12 -10.28 6.41
C ASP A 99 -12.40 -9.80 5.70
N GLN A 100 -12.35 -8.63 5.04
CA GLN A 100 -13.46 -8.06 4.29
C GLN A 100 -13.48 -8.50 2.81
N LEU A 101 -12.49 -9.24 2.32
CA LEU A 101 -12.45 -9.71 0.92
C LEU A 101 -13.72 -10.41 0.41
N PRO A 102 -14.42 -11.24 1.21
CA PRO A 102 -15.62 -11.94 0.74
C PRO A 102 -16.76 -11.04 0.26
N ILE A 103 -16.73 -9.73 0.52
CA ILE A 103 -17.73 -8.80 -0.01
C ILE A 103 -17.66 -8.66 -1.54
N LEU A 104 -16.50 -8.93 -2.14
CA LEU A 104 -16.34 -8.88 -3.60
C LEU A 104 -17.09 -10.05 -4.26
N ASP A 105 -17.00 -11.25 -3.69
CA ASP A 105 -17.74 -12.42 -4.18
C ASP A 105 -19.25 -12.23 -4.04
N GLN A 106 -19.69 -11.62 -2.94
CA GLN A 106 -21.09 -11.25 -2.72
C GLN A 106 -21.58 -10.26 -3.79
N ALA A 107 -20.77 -9.26 -4.14
CA ALA A 107 -21.10 -8.30 -5.18
C ALA A 107 -21.18 -8.96 -6.56
N ALA A 108 -20.24 -9.86 -6.90
CA ALA A 108 -20.27 -10.60 -8.16
C ALA A 108 -21.51 -11.50 -8.27
N ALA A 109 -21.91 -12.16 -7.18
CA ALA A 109 -23.12 -12.99 -7.14
C ALA A 109 -24.42 -12.17 -7.28
N ALA A 110 -24.44 -10.93 -6.78
CA ALA A 110 -25.61 -10.05 -6.87
C ALA A 110 -25.83 -9.44 -8.27
N GLN A 111 -24.82 -9.52 -9.16
CA GLN A 111 -24.89 -9.03 -10.54
C GLN A 111 -25.36 -10.09 -11.55
N GLN A 112 -25.59 -11.32 -11.10
CA GLN A 112 -26.09 -12.45 -11.90
C GLN A 112 -27.62 -12.55 -11.80
#